data_AF-A0A968B4M2-F1
#
_entry.id   AF-A0A968B4M2-F1
#
_cell.length_a   1.000
_cell.length_b   1.000
_cell.length_c   1.000
_cell.angle_alpha   90.00
_cell.angle_beta   90.00
_cell.angle_gamma   90.00
#
_symmetry.space_group_name_H-M   'P 1'
#
loop_
_entity.id
_entity.type
_entity.pdbx_description
1 polymer ?
#
loop_
_entity_poly.entity_id
_entity_poly.type
_entity_poly.pdbx_seq_one_letter_code
_entity_poly.pdbx_strand_id
1 'polypeptide(L)' 'KTREELNLALDLEVSRIVVDNFHELELLDELAGEKGIKQGILLRLTPGVDPHTHQYTTTGTVESKFG' A
#
# COMPACT_ATOMS: atom_id res chain seq x y z
N LYS A 1 -4.16 -1.16 5.92
CA LYS A 1 -5.31 -2.09 5.71
C LYS A 1 -5.94 -2.43 7.04
N THR A 2 -7.20 -2.86 7.09
CA THR A 2 -7.84 -3.23 8.36
C THR A 2 -7.43 -4.66 8.74
N ARG A 3 -7.34 -4.98 10.05
CA ARG A 3 -6.98 -6.32 10.57
C ARG A 3 -7.82 -7.44 9.94
N GLU A 4 -9.11 -7.17 9.70
CA GLU A 4 -10.06 -8.10 9.09
C GLU A 4 -9.72 -8.43 7.64
N GLU A 5 -9.30 -7.44 6.84
CA GLU A 5 -8.89 -7.65 5.45
C GLU A 5 -7.63 -8.50 5.35
N LEU A 6 -6.67 -8.29 6.26
CA LEU A 6 -5.45 -9.10 6.33
C LEU A 6 -5.75 -10.54 6.76
N ASN A 7 -6.63 -10.73 7.75
CA ASN A 7 -7.07 -12.05 8.17
C ASN A 7 -7.78 -12.79 7.03
N LEU A 8 -8.67 -12.10 6.32
CA LEU A 8 -9.34 -12.67 5.15
C LEU A 8 -8.34 -13.03 4.05
N ALA A 9 -7.33 -12.17 3.80
CA ALA A 9 -6.29 -12.46 2.81
C ALA A 9 -5.43 -13.69 3.21
N LEU A 10 -5.17 -13.87 4.50
CA LEU A 10 -4.48 -15.05 5.02
C LEU A 10 -5.36 -16.31 4.91
N ASP A 11 -6.66 -16.20 5.22
CA ASP A 11 -7.62 -17.31 5.11
C ASP A 11 -7.87 -17.74 3.66
N LEU A 12 -7.77 -16.79 2.72
CA LEU A 12 -7.86 -17.04 1.28
C LEU A 12 -6.51 -17.48 0.67
N GLU A 13 -5.48 -17.71 1.47
CA GLU A 13 -4.13 -18.10 1.03
C GLU A 13 -3.56 -17.21 -0.09
N VAL A 14 -3.77 -15.89 0.03
CA VAL A 14 -3.26 -14.93 -0.96
C VAL A 14 -1.74 -15.02 -1.02
N SER A 15 -1.17 -15.34 -2.18
CA SER A 15 0.28 -15.60 -2.27
C SER A 15 1.17 -14.42 -1.90
N ARG A 16 0.73 -13.17 -2.14
CA ARG A 16 1.52 -11.96 -1.88
C ARG A 16 0.68 -10.79 -1.39
N ILE A 17 1.09 -10.19 -0.28
CA ILE A 17 0.49 -8.98 0.28
C ILE A 17 1.46 -7.81 0.12
N VAL A 18 1.01 -6.74 -0.53
CA VAL A 18 1.78 -5.49 -0.62
C VAL A 18 1.63 -4.72 0.69
N VAL A 19 2.73 -4.45 1.38
CA VAL A 19 2.78 -3.75 2.67
C VAL A 19 3.36 -2.36 2.46
N ASP A 20 2.62 -1.34 2.89
CA ASP A 20 2.99 0.08 2.69
C ASP A 20 3.64 0.72 3.94
N ASN A 21 3.51 0.10 5.11
CA ASN A 21 3.99 0.67 6.38
C ASN A 21 4.45 -0.42 7.37
N PHE A 22 5.31 -0.05 8.33
CA PHE A 22 5.83 -0.97 9.34
C PHE A 22 4.75 -1.53 10.28
N HIS A 23 3.71 -0.76 10.57
CA HIS A 23 2.63 -1.20 11.44
C HIS A 23 1.83 -2.37 10.83
N GLU A 24 1.56 -2.30 9.52
CA GLU A 24 0.92 -3.36 8.75
C GLU A 24 1.80 -4.60 8.64
N LEU A 25 3.12 -4.41 8.60
CA LEU A 25 4.10 -5.51 8.64
C LEU A 25 4.02 -6.26 9.97
N GLU A 26 4.07 -5.55 11.10
CA GLU A 26 3.98 -6.16 12.44
C GLU A 26 2.64 -6.87 12.64
N LEU A 27 1.54 -6.24 12.23
CA LEU A 27 0.21 -6.84 12.32
C LEU A 27 0.10 -8.11 11.46
N LEU A 28 0.68 -8.11 10.26
CA LEU A 28 0.67 -9.29 9.41
C LEU A 28 1.53 -10.42 9.99
N ASP A 29 2.67 -10.10 10.60
CA ASP A 29 3.55 -11.07 11.26
C ASP A 29 2.85 -11.75 12.45
N GLU A 30 2.15 -10.99 13.28
CA GLU A 30 1.33 -11.51 14.38
C GLU A 30 0.27 -12.49 13.87
N LEU A 31 -0.53 -12.07 12.88
CA LEU A 31 -1.61 -12.88 12.31
C LEU A 31 -1.10 -14.13 11.57
N ALA A 32 0.00 -14.00 10.85
CA ALA A 32 0.63 -15.13 10.15
C ALA A 32 1.22 -16.13 11.16
N GLY A 33 1.80 -15.64 12.27
CA GLY A 33 2.29 -16.44 13.38
C GLY A 33 1.17 -17.21 14.10
N GLU A 34 0.04 -16.56 14.36
CA GLU A 34 -1.16 -17.20 14.94
C GLU A 34 -1.69 -18.34 14.07
N LYS A 35 -1.65 -18.18 12.74
CA LYS A 35 -2.10 -19.19 11.77
C LYS A 35 -1.02 -20.22 11.40
N GLY A 36 0.23 -20.01 11.81
CA GLY A 36 1.36 -20.86 11.42
C GLY A 36 1.71 -20.82 9.94
N ILE A 37 1.35 -19.74 9.24
CA ILE A 37 1.55 -19.57 7.79
C ILE A 37 2.76 -18.67 7.57
N LYS A 38 3.57 -18.97 6.54
CA LYS A 38 4.60 -18.03 6.05
C LYS A 38 4.05 -17.21 4.88
N GLN A 39 3.53 -16.04 5.20
CA GLN A 39 2.97 -15.12 4.20
C GLN A 39 4.07 -14.43 3.38
N GLY A 40 3.97 -14.52 2.05
CA GLY A 40 4.82 -13.73 1.16
C GLY A 40 4.39 -12.27 1.15
N ILE A 41 5.35 -11.35 1.27
CA ILE A 41 5.07 -9.91 1.23
C ILE A 41 5.87 -9.19 0.14
N LEU A 42 5.34 -8.04 -0.28
CA LEU A 42 6.05 -7.06 -1.08
C LEU A 42 6.06 -5.75 -0.30
N LEU A 43 7.23 -5.28 0.10
CA LEU A 43 7.34 -3.98 0.76
C LEU A 43 7.30 -2.89 -0.31
N ARG A 44 6.29 -2.03 -0.26
CA ARG A 44 6.23 -0.85 -1.11
C ARG A 44 7.17 0.20 -0.54
N LEU A 45 8.41 0.18 -1.01
CA LEU A 45 9.33 1.28 -0.81
C LEU A 45 8.95 2.38 -1.80
N THR A 46 8.68 3.58 -1.31
CA THR A 46 8.77 4.79 -2.12
C THR A 46 10.22 5.24 -2.01
N PRO A 47 11.14 4.80 -2.90
CA PRO A 47 12.38 5.55 -3.03
C PRO A 47 11.92 6.97 -3.39
N GLY A 48 12.44 8.00 -2.73
CA GLY A 48 12.12 9.42 -3.02
C GLY A 48 12.53 9.87 -4.43
N VAL A 49 12.55 8.95 -5.39
CA VAL A 49 12.58 9.15 -6.83
C VAL A 49 11.19 9.65 -7.19
N ASP A 50 11.01 10.95 -7.04
CA ASP A 50 9.99 11.69 -7.76
C ASP A 50 10.40 11.66 -9.25
N PRO A 51 9.69 10.95 -10.14
CA PRO A 51 9.89 11.14 -11.56
C PRO A 51 9.29 12.50 -11.92
N HIS A 52 9.95 13.58 -11.52
CA HIS A 52 9.70 14.92 -12.06
C HIS A 52 10.22 14.98 -13.50
N THR A 53 9.59 14.23 -14.40
CA THR A 53 9.61 14.53 -15.83
C THR A 53 8.39 15.38 -16.12
N HIS A 54 8.66 16.69 -16.20
CA HIS A 54 7.78 17.83 -16.49
C HIS A 54 6.81 18.28 -15.39
N GLN A 55 7.35 18.99 -14.40
CA GLN A 55 6.63 20.15 -13.86
C GLN A 55 6.54 21.21 -14.96
N TYR A 56 5.51 21.15 -15.81
CA TYR A 56 5.11 22.34 -16.54
C TYR A 56 4.24 23.17 -15.59
N THR A 57 4.90 24.07 -14.86
CA THR A 57 4.24 25.22 -14.23
C THR A 57 3.52 25.98 -15.34
N THR A 58 2.23 25.73 -15.53
CA THR A 58 1.32 26.71 -16.10
C THR A 58 0.40 27.16 -14.98
N THR A 59 0.84 28.22 -14.33
CA THR A 59 -0.08 29.18 -13.71
C THR A 59 -1.07 29.65 -14.78
N GLY A 60 -2.23 29.01 -14.80
CA GLY A 60 -3.40 29.44 -15.53
C GLY A 60 -4.54 29.59 -14.55
N THR A 61 -4.57 30.70 -13.82
CA THR A 61 -5.77 31.14 -13.11
C THR A 61 -6.85 31.35 -14.16
N VAL A 62 -7.78 30.41 -14.29
CA VAL A 62 -9.11 30.72 -14.85
C VAL A 62 -10.12 29.87 -14.07
N GLU A 63 -10.76 30.52 -13.11
CA GLU A 63 -12.10 30.14 -12.67
C GLU A 63 -12.97 29.90 -13.90
N SER A 64 -13.49 28.69 -14.09
CA SER A 64 -14.69 28.53 -14.90
C SER A 64 -15.53 27.39 -14.37
N LYS A 65 -16.53 27.80 -13.58
CA LYS A 65 -17.75 27.05 -13.29
C LYS A 65 -18.36 26.64 -14.64
N PHE A 66 -18.78 25.38 -14.77
CA PHE A 66 -19.27 24.68 -15.98
C PHE A 66 -18.21 23.89 -16.77
N GLY A 67 -18.03 22.66 -16.29
CA GLY A 67 -17.83 21.43 -17.06
C GLY A 67 -18.54 20.33 -16.29
#